data_AF-A0A8K0D0T2-F1
#
_entry.id   AF-A0A8K0D0T2-F1
#
_cell.length_a   1.000
_cell.length_b   1.000
_cell.length_c   1.000
_cell.angle_alpha   90.00
_cell.angle_beta   90.00
_cell.angle_gamma   90.00
#
_symmetry.space_group_name_H-M   'P 1'
#
loop_
_entity.id
_entity.type
_entity.pdbx_description
1 polymer ?
#
loop_
_entity_poly.entity_id
_entity_poly.type
_entity_poly.pdbx_seq_one_letter_code
_entity_poly.pdbx_strand_id
1 'polypeptide(L)'
;MYYEWSTKDIKVLAYKLAKANDVTMPETWVRNKEAGKDCLEGFLKRRPNIKIHQPEGSFERSMTPANTESIYRKGGIVPYDSNIFIEDAFLCCSVTDRLELKPEGLNLPSQIIPENIDMSQTPESKDGGEPSSCQNMNVEMTTEKRETKAAPRKQNRKPRTKGKSRIVTDTPEKLSIEQAQMENQRRKGLKKSKTVKQNFLNAVKGEG
;
A
#
# COMPACT_ATOMS: atom_id res chain seq x y z
N MET A 1 9.27 -3.33 -17.78
CA MET A 1 7.90 -2.78 -17.76
C MET A 1 6.92 -3.94 -17.79
N TYR A 2 5.97 -4.01 -16.84
CA TYR A 2 4.87 -4.98 -16.92
C TYR A 2 3.69 -4.26 -17.59
N TYR A 3 3.31 -4.68 -18.78
CA TYR A 3 2.08 -4.22 -19.42
C TYR A 3 0.91 -5.00 -18.83
N GLU A 4 0.01 -4.31 -18.15
CA GLU A 4 -1.22 -4.86 -17.59
C GLU A 4 -2.32 -4.83 -18.66
N TRP A 5 -3.06 -5.93 -18.82
CA TRP A 5 -4.10 -6.07 -19.85
C TRP A 5 -5.44 -6.39 -19.22
N SER A 6 -6.48 -5.61 -19.53
CA SER A 6 -7.85 -5.91 -19.12
C SER A 6 -8.41 -7.10 -19.91
N THR A 7 -9.40 -7.77 -19.34
CA THR A 7 -10.17 -8.81 -20.04
C THR A 7 -10.82 -8.30 -21.34
N LYS A 8 -11.18 -7.00 -21.39
CA LYS A 8 -11.66 -6.35 -22.61
C LYS A 8 -10.55 -6.20 -23.66
N ASP A 9 -9.38 -5.72 -23.26
CA ASP A 9 -8.24 -5.49 -24.16
C ASP A 9 -7.79 -6.79 -24.83
N ILE A 10 -7.74 -7.89 -24.07
CA ILE A 10 -7.43 -9.23 -24.58
C ILE A 10 -8.46 -9.67 -25.64
N LYS A 11 -9.76 -9.44 -25.41
CA LYS A 11 -10.82 -9.77 -26.38
C LYS A 11 -10.77 -8.90 -27.63
N VAL A 12 -10.50 -7.60 -27.48
CA VAL A 12 -10.35 -6.67 -28.62
C VAL A 12 -9.10 -7.01 -29.42
N LEU A 13 -7.99 -7.38 -28.76
CA LEU A 13 -6.79 -7.88 -29.43
C LEU A 13 -7.09 -9.17 -30.21
N ALA A 14 -7.78 -10.14 -29.61
CA ALA A 14 -8.14 -11.38 -30.28
C ALA A 14 -8.99 -11.14 -31.54
N TYR A 15 -9.96 -10.22 -31.49
CA TYR A 15 -10.73 -9.78 -32.66
C TYR A 15 -9.83 -9.10 -33.73
N LYS A 16 -8.97 -8.15 -33.33
CA LYS A 16 -8.03 -7.49 -34.25
C LYS A 16 -7.08 -8.47 -34.93
N LEU A 17 -6.54 -9.43 -34.16
CA LEU A 17 -5.64 -10.46 -34.64
C LEU A 17 -6.35 -11.41 -35.60
N ALA A 18 -7.53 -11.90 -35.26
CA ALA A 18 -8.33 -12.76 -36.14
C ALA A 18 -8.71 -12.05 -37.44
N LYS A 19 -9.06 -10.76 -37.38
CA LYS A 19 -9.30 -9.93 -38.58
C LYS A 19 -8.03 -9.72 -39.43
N ALA A 20 -6.85 -9.59 -38.81
CA ALA A 20 -5.58 -9.42 -39.53
C ALA A 20 -5.01 -10.73 -40.10
N ASN A 21 -5.59 -11.89 -39.74
CA ASN A 21 -5.21 -13.22 -40.24
C ASN A 21 -6.37 -13.87 -41.02
N ASP A 22 -7.35 -13.08 -41.45
CA ASP A 22 -8.54 -13.49 -42.23
C ASP A 22 -9.28 -14.73 -41.68
N VAL A 23 -9.31 -14.88 -40.36
CA VAL A 23 -9.97 -16.00 -39.68
C VAL A 23 -11.48 -15.80 -39.69
N THR A 24 -12.24 -16.83 -40.07
CA THR A 24 -13.70 -16.84 -39.99
C THR A 24 -14.17 -16.73 -38.53
N MET A 25 -14.76 -15.58 -38.17
CA MET A 25 -15.26 -15.30 -36.82
C MET A 25 -16.79 -15.38 -36.73
N PRO A 26 -17.35 -15.70 -35.54
CA PRO A 26 -18.78 -15.58 -35.30
C PRO A 26 -19.29 -14.14 -35.49
N GLU A 27 -20.52 -13.98 -35.98
CA GLU A 27 -21.15 -12.67 -36.21
C GLU A 27 -21.20 -11.80 -34.94
N THR A 28 -21.31 -12.42 -33.77
CA THR A 28 -21.26 -11.74 -32.46
C THR A 28 -19.95 -10.99 -32.21
N TRP A 29 -18.82 -11.48 -32.74
CA TRP A 29 -17.53 -10.79 -32.64
C TRP A 29 -17.50 -9.56 -33.55
N VAL A 30 -18.08 -9.66 -34.75
CA VAL A 30 -18.15 -8.55 -35.71
C VAL A 30 -19.04 -7.43 -35.17
N ARG A 31 -20.20 -7.79 -34.61
CA ARG A 31 -21.17 -6.86 -34.01
C ARG A 31 -20.59 -6.09 -32.82
N ASN A 32 -19.88 -6.79 -31.93
CA ASN A 32 -19.36 -6.19 -30.69
C ASN A 32 -17.90 -5.66 -30.84
N LYS A 33 -17.20 -6.00 -31.92
CA LYS A 33 -15.77 -5.72 -32.17
C LYS A 33 -14.84 -6.28 -31.08
N GLU A 34 -15.26 -7.33 -30.39
CA GLU A 34 -14.51 -8.03 -29.35
C GLU A 34 -14.77 -9.54 -29.41
N ALA A 35 -13.78 -10.34 -29.00
CA ALA A 35 -13.93 -11.79 -28.93
C ALA A 35 -14.85 -12.26 -27.78
N GLY A 36 -15.46 -13.43 -27.99
CA GLY A 36 -16.34 -14.09 -27.03
C GLY A 36 -15.66 -14.48 -25.70
N LYS A 37 -16.48 -14.83 -24.70
CA LYS A 37 -16.01 -15.27 -23.37
C LYS A 37 -15.31 -16.63 -23.44
N ASP A 38 -15.83 -17.52 -24.29
CA ASP A 38 -15.27 -18.78 -24.74
C ASP A 38 -13.84 -18.62 -25.29
N CYS A 39 -13.61 -17.62 -26.15
CA CYS A 39 -12.27 -17.33 -26.68
C CYS A 39 -11.31 -16.87 -25.58
N LEU A 40 -11.76 -15.99 -24.69
CA LEU A 40 -10.95 -15.52 -23.56
C LEU A 40 -10.59 -16.68 -22.62
N GLU A 41 -11.54 -17.56 -22.29
CA GLU A 41 -11.28 -18.76 -21.47
C GLU A 41 -10.30 -19.72 -22.15
N GLY A 42 -10.45 -19.95 -23.46
CA GLY A 42 -9.52 -20.75 -24.25
C GLY A 42 -8.10 -20.15 -24.30
N PHE A 43 -7.99 -18.83 -24.43
CA PHE A 43 -6.70 -18.11 -24.42
C PHE A 43 -5.99 -18.20 -23.07
N LEU A 44 -6.72 -17.95 -21.97
CA LEU A 44 -6.17 -18.02 -20.61
C LEU A 44 -5.79 -19.44 -20.21
N LYS A 45 -6.56 -20.46 -20.62
CA LYS A 45 -6.22 -21.87 -20.42
C LYS A 45 -4.90 -22.26 -21.12
N ARG A 46 -4.57 -21.65 -22.25
CA ARG A 46 -3.30 -21.85 -22.98
C ARG A 46 -2.14 -21.03 -22.41
N ARG A 47 -2.43 -19.92 -21.72
CA ARG A 47 -1.42 -19.02 -21.13
C ARG A 47 -1.71 -18.74 -19.64
N PRO A 48 -1.55 -19.73 -18.75
CA PRO A 48 -1.86 -19.61 -17.33
C PRO A 48 -1.00 -18.54 -16.60
N ASN A 49 0.14 -18.15 -17.17
CA ASN A 49 1.05 -17.15 -16.60
C ASN A 49 0.62 -15.70 -16.89
N ILE A 50 -0.47 -15.46 -17.62
CA ILE A 50 -1.00 -14.10 -17.82
C ILE A 50 -1.72 -13.65 -16.54
N LYS A 51 -1.12 -12.68 -15.85
CA LYS A 51 -1.74 -12.00 -14.71
C LYS A 51 -2.79 -11.02 -15.20
N ILE A 52 -4.06 -11.38 -15.09
CA ILE A 52 -5.18 -10.44 -15.27
C ILE A 52 -5.38 -9.72 -13.94
N HIS A 53 -5.10 -8.43 -13.90
CA HIS A 53 -5.58 -7.60 -12.81
C HIS A 53 -7.07 -7.29 -13.02
N GLN A 54 -7.86 -7.40 -11.95
CA GLN A 54 -9.12 -6.66 -11.91
C GLN A 54 -8.75 -5.16 -11.91
N PRO A 55 -9.54 -4.29 -12.56
CA PRO A 55 -9.36 -2.85 -12.40
C PRO A 55 -9.68 -2.49 -10.94
N GLU A 56 -8.64 -2.54 -10.11
CA GLU A 56 -8.60 -1.97 -8.77
C GLU A 56 -8.75 -0.45 -8.94
N GLY A 57 -10.01 0.01 -9.05
CA GLY A 57 -10.36 1.44 -9.09
C GLY A 57 -10.04 2.17 -7.78
N SER A 58 -9.08 1.68 -7.00
CA SER A 58 -8.54 2.28 -5.80
C SER A 58 -7.95 3.65 -6.10
N PHE A 59 -7.26 3.84 -7.24
CA PHE A 59 -6.70 5.15 -7.60
C PHE A 59 -7.79 6.20 -7.78
N GLU A 60 -8.80 5.92 -8.62
CA GLU A 60 -9.96 6.81 -8.85
C GLU A 60 -10.75 7.08 -7.55
N ARG A 61 -10.89 6.08 -6.68
CA ARG A 61 -11.57 6.21 -5.38
C ARG A 61 -10.75 7.00 -4.35
N SER A 62 -9.43 6.92 -4.41
CA SER A 62 -8.51 7.67 -3.55
C SER A 62 -8.35 9.13 -3.99
N MET A 63 -8.42 9.41 -5.30
CA MET A 63 -8.37 10.75 -5.91
C MET A 63 -9.68 11.55 -5.75
N THR A 64 -10.37 11.42 -4.62
CA THR A 64 -11.59 12.19 -4.32
C THR A 64 -11.28 13.40 -3.45
N PRO A 65 -11.86 14.59 -3.72
CA PRO A 65 -11.60 15.80 -2.92
C PRO A 65 -11.82 15.60 -1.42
N ALA A 66 -12.86 14.84 -1.02
CA ALA A 66 -13.14 14.53 0.37
C ALA A 66 -12.06 13.64 1.03
N ASN A 67 -11.46 12.69 0.30
CA ASN A 67 -10.35 11.90 0.82
C ASN A 67 -9.10 12.78 1.01
N THR A 68 -8.80 13.62 0.01
CA THR A 68 -7.72 14.60 0.02
C THR A 68 -7.85 15.62 1.17
N GLU A 69 -9.02 16.22 1.38
CA GLU A 69 -9.31 17.10 2.53
C GLU A 69 -9.11 16.35 3.86
N SER A 70 -9.54 15.09 3.95
CA SER A 70 -9.33 14.28 5.16
C SER A 70 -7.86 13.99 5.46
N ILE A 71 -6.99 13.98 4.44
CA ILE A 71 -5.54 13.85 4.60
C ILE A 71 -4.97 15.15 5.16
N TYR A 72 -5.29 16.30 4.55
CA TYR A 72 -4.84 17.60 5.04
C TYR A 72 -5.33 17.90 6.46
N ARG A 73 -6.58 17.56 6.79
CA ARG A 73 -7.12 17.69 8.16
C ARG A 73 -6.40 16.80 9.18
N LYS A 74 -5.98 15.59 8.80
CA LYS A 74 -5.18 14.71 9.68
C LYS A 74 -3.73 15.14 9.80
N GLY A 75 -3.17 15.75 8.74
CA GLY A 75 -1.83 16.32 8.75
C GLY A 75 -1.73 17.69 9.40
N GLY A 76 -2.83 18.23 9.97
CA GLY A 76 -2.87 19.55 10.59
C GLY A 76 -2.95 20.73 9.62
N ILE A 77 -2.77 20.51 8.32
CA ILE A 77 -2.68 21.54 7.26
C ILE A 77 -4.03 22.27 7.05
N VAL A 78 -5.15 21.64 7.42
CA VAL A 78 -6.51 22.22 7.31
C VAL A 78 -7.25 22.05 8.65
N PRO A 79 -7.84 23.11 9.25
CA PRO A 79 -7.87 24.50 8.77
C PRO A 79 -6.48 25.15 8.72
N TYR A 80 -6.34 26.22 7.93
CA TYR A 80 -5.07 26.92 7.75
C TYR A 80 -4.60 27.51 9.09
N ASP A 81 -3.55 26.94 9.65
CA ASP A 81 -2.85 27.42 10.84
C ASP A 81 -1.44 27.87 10.42
N SER A 82 -1.10 29.14 10.67
CA SER A 82 0.23 29.68 10.38
C SER A 82 1.33 29.01 11.22
N ASN A 83 0.96 28.40 12.34
CA ASN A 83 1.90 27.85 13.32
C ASN A 83 2.20 26.36 13.09
N ILE A 84 1.65 25.75 12.02
CA ILE A 84 1.98 24.37 11.64
C ILE A 84 3.44 24.22 11.19
N PHE A 85 4.02 25.28 10.62
CA PHE A 85 5.38 25.34 10.12
C PHE A 85 6.30 25.97 11.17
N ILE A 86 6.54 25.23 12.25
CA ILE A 86 7.49 25.62 13.31
C ILE A 86 8.91 25.55 12.75
N GLU A 87 9.73 26.58 12.98
CA GLU A 87 11.12 26.67 12.52
C GLU A 87 11.96 25.43 12.91
N ASP A 88 11.73 24.90 14.12
CA ASP A 88 12.36 23.67 14.64
C ASP A 88 12.15 22.45 13.73
N ALA A 89 11.04 22.37 12.98
CA ALA A 89 10.78 21.30 12.01
C ALA A 89 11.68 21.42 10.75
N PHE A 90 12.20 22.62 10.47
CA PHE A 90 13.12 22.92 9.38
C PHE A 90 14.59 22.92 9.83
N LEU A 91 14.88 22.74 11.13
CA LEU A 91 16.23 22.74 11.67
C LEU A 91 17.14 21.70 10.99
N CYS A 92 16.58 20.58 10.53
CA CYS A 92 17.29 19.57 9.73
C CYS A 92 17.69 20.04 8.33
N CYS A 93 16.95 20.98 7.74
CA CYS A 93 17.22 21.57 6.42
C CYS A 93 18.27 22.69 6.50
N SER A 94 18.46 23.34 7.65
CA SER A 94 19.50 24.38 7.83
C SER A 94 20.94 23.87 7.53
N VAL A 95 21.17 22.56 7.63
CA VAL A 95 22.48 21.91 7.33
C VAL A 95 22.78 21.88 5.81
N THR A 96 21.76 22.08 4.97
CA THR A 96 21.90 22.23 3.51
C THR A 96 22.03 23.66 3.04
N ASP A 97 21.75 24.67 3.88
CA ASP A 97 22.02 26.10 3.61
C ASP A 97 23.50 26.43 3.82
N ARG A 98 24.36 25.60 3.25
CA ARG A 98 25.79 25.86 3.10
C ARG A 98 25.91 26.95 2.07
N LEU A 99 26.19 28.18 2.52
CA LEU A 99 26.57 29.28 1.66
C LEU A 99 27.64 28.80 0.67
N GLU A 100 27.26 28.65 -0.60
CA GLU A 100 28.21 28.36 -1.67
C GLU A 100 29.13 29.57 -1.82
N LEU A 101 30.26 29.53 -1.12
CA LEU A 101 31.36 30.45 -1.30
C LEU A 101 31.86 30.29 -2.74
N LYS A 102 31.35 31.12 -3.65
CA LYS A 102 31.90 31.26 -5.00
C LYS A 102 33.40 31.56 -4.88
N PRO A 103 34.28 30.73 -5.45
CA PRO A 103 35.71 30.99 -5.43
C PRO A 103 36.06 32.04 -6.49
N GLU A 104 35.81 33.32 -6.17
CA GLU A 104 36.29 34.47 -6.96
C GLU A 104 37.81 34.64 -6.76
N GLY A 105 38.58 33.82 -7.50
CA GLY A 105 39.91 34.18 -8.01
C GLY A 105 41.06 34.47 -7.04
N LEU A 106 41.64 33.44 -6.42
CA LEU A 106 43.04 33.46 -5.96
C LEU A 106 43.81 32.22 -6.46
N ASN A 107 44.85 32.46 -7.26
CA ASN A 107 45.82 31.45 -7.69
C ASN A 107 46.91 31.27 -6.63
N LEU A 108 47.22 30.04 -6.21
CA LEU A 108 48.56 29.68 -5.73
C LEU A 108 48.81 28.14 -5.80
N PRO A 109 49.97 27.64 -6.29
CA PRO A 109 50.16 26.22 -6.57
C PRO A 109 50.94 25.40 -5.50
N SER A 110 50.47 24.16 -5.30
CA SER A 110 51.20 22.87 -5.13
C SER A 110 52.55 22.75 -4.37
N GLN A 111 52.57 21.97 -3.26
CA GLN A 111 53.62 21.00 -2.82
C GLN A 111 52.90 19.90 -1.95
N ILE A 112 52.73 18.60 -2.29
CA ILE A 112 53.66 17.42 -2.30
C ILE A 112 54.34 17.23 -0.90
N ILE A 113 54.34 16.11 -0.13
CA ILE A 113 54.46 14.62 -0.32
C ILE A 113 53.52 13.84 0.66
N PRO A 114 53.09 12.56 0.42
CA PRO A 114 52.29 11.72 1.35
C PRO A 114 53.06 10.62 2.09
N GLU A 115 52.52 10.05 3.19
CA GLU A 115 52.82 8.66 3.61
C GLU A 115 51.75 8.04 4.53
N ASN A 116 51.58 6.71 4.47
CA ASN A 116 50.74 5.92 5.38
C ASN A 116 51.62 5.34 6.50
N ILE A 117 51.09 5.12 7.71
CA ILE A 117 51.39 3.94 8.57
C ILE A 117 50.39 3.87 9.75
N ASP A 118 50.28 2.67 10.30
CA ASP A 118 49.19 2.13 11.11
C ASP A 118 49.51 2.00 12.62
N MET A 119 48.45 1.79 13.41
CA MET A 119 48.38 1.17 14.75
C MET A 119 49.23 1.63 15.96
N SER A 120 48.47 2.07 16.97
CA SER A 120 48.61 1.70 18.41
C SER A 120 49.81 2.19 19.24
N GLN A 121 49.50 2.95 20.30
CA GLN A 121 49.85 2.64 21.71
C GLN A 121 49.31 3.70 22.69
N THR A 122 48.95 3.27 23.90
CA THR A 122 48.79 4.10 25.11
C THR A 122 49.96 3.74 26.04
N PRO A 123 50.57 4.69 26.77
CA PRO A 123 50.21 4.83 28.20
C PRO A 123 50.31 6.28 28.78
N GLU A 124 49.74 6.44 29.99
CA GLU A 124 50.16 7.21 31.19
C GLU A 124 51.24 8.34 31.09
N SER A 125 51.26 9.43 31.89
CA SER A 125 50.60 9.78 33.17
C SER A 125 50.85 11.26 33.59
N LYS A 126 50.04 11.79 34.55
CA LYS A 126 50.34 12.90 35.52
C LYS A 126 50.49 14.34 34.98
N ASP A 127 50.14 15.43 35.67
CA ASP A 127 49.27 15.76 36.83
C ASP A 127 49.08 17.30 36.84
N GLY A 128 48.21 18.01 37.59
CA GLY A 128 47.19 17.66 38.59
C GLY A 128 46.61 18.96 39.22
N GLY A 129 45.40 18.97 39.79
CA GLY A 129 44.79 20.17 40.42
C GLY A 129 43.31 19.99 40.83
N GLU A 130 42.99 20.22 42.11
CA GLU A 130 41.75 19.76 42.78
C GLU A 130 40.45 20.56 42.51
N PRO A 131 39.27 19.96 42.78
CA PRO A 131 37.96 20.57 42.53
C PRO A 131 37.47 21.44 43.71
N SER A 132 36.61 22.42 43.42
CA SER A 132 35.88 23.14 44.46
C SER A 132 34.45 23.51 44.04
N SER A 133 33.55 23.51 45.02
CA SER A 133 32.18 24.02 44.99
C SER A 133 31.18 23.28 44.08
N CYS A 134 30.75 22.10 44.52
CA CYS A 134 29.44 21.56 44.17
C CYS A 134 28.30 22.55 44.53
N GLN A 135 27.54 23.00 43.53
CA GLN A 135 26.19 23.56 43.74
C GLN A 135 25.16 22.64 43.11
N ASN A 136 24.26 22.14 43.95
CA ASN A 136 23.26 21.14 43.59
C ASN A 136 22.14 21.78 42.78
N MET A 137 22.14 21.57 41.46
CA MET A 137 20.93 21.69 40.66
C MET A 137 20.15 20.39 40.80
N ASN A 138 19.25 20.34 41.77
CA ASN A 138 18.32 19.23 41.98
C ASN A 138 17.31 19.19 40.81
N VAL A 139 17.70 18.56 39.70
CA VAL A 139 16.77 18.23 38.62
C VAL A 139 15.90 17.09 39.13
N GLU A 140 14.75 17.46 39.68
CA GLU A 140 13.69 16.54 40.04
C GLU A 140 13.38 15.65 38.83
N MET A 141 13.70 14.36 38.94
CA MET A 141 13.45 13.37 37.90
C MET A 141 11.94 13.15 37.81
N THR A 142 11.27 14.06 37.11
CA THR A 142 9.81 14.01 36.92
C THR A 142 9.46 12.63 36.40
N THR A 143 8.63 11.93 37.18
CA THR A 143 8.36 10.51 36.98
C THR A 143 7.90 10.28 35.54
N GLU A 144 8.73 9.61 34.73
CA GLU A 144 8.35 9.24 33.37
C GLU A 144 7.05 8.45 33.46
N LYS A 145 5.96 9.10 33.03
CA LYS A 145 4.62 8.53 33.03
C LYS A 145 4.58 7.49 31.93
N ARG A 146 5.07 6.28 32.26
CA ARG A 146 5.07 5.09 31.39
C ARG A 146 3.71 5.03 30.71
N GLU A 147 3.71 5.24 29.40
CA GLU A 147 2.46 5.33 28.65
C GLU A 147 1.66 4.04 28.87
N THR A 148 0.40 4.20 29.25
CA THR A 148 -0.47 3.05 29.49
C THR A 148 -0.65 2.32 28.16
N LYS A 149 -0.40 1.00 28.17
CA LYS A 149 -0.48 0.16 26.96
C LYS A 149 -1.76 0.47 26.19
N ALA A 150 -1.61 0.78 24.91
CA ALA A 150 -2.69 1.22 24.04
C ALA A 150 -3.92 0.29 24.16
N ALA A 151 -5.10 0.90 24.26
CA ALA A 151 -6.34 0.16 24.48
C ALA A 151 -6.59 -0.90 23.39
N PRO A 152 -7.24 -2.03 23.71
CA PRO A 152 -7.51 -3.11 22.76
C PRO A 152 -8.14 -2.59 21.46
N ARG A 153 -7.49 -2.86 20.33
CA ARG A 153 -7.91 -2.36 19.02
C ARG A 153 -9.35 -2.79 18.72
N LYS A 154 -10.27 -1.83 18.62
CA LYS A 154 -11.70 -2.06 18.36
C LYS A 154 -11.91 -2.97 17.13
N GLN A 155 -12.36 -4.20 17.35
CA GLN A 155 -12.69 -5.14 16.28
C GLN A 155 -14.09 -4.83 15.71
N ASN A 156 -14.20 -3.76 14.92
CA ASN A 156 -15.44 -3.41 14.19
C ASN A 156 -15.81 -4.41 13.07
N ARG A 157 -15.09 -5.52 12.95
CA ARG A 157 -15.33 -6.60 11.99
C ARG A 157 -15.27 -7.92 12.75
N LYS A 158 -16.28 -8.80 12.55
CA LYS A 158 -16.23 -10.16 13.09
C LYS A 158 -14.93 -10.85 12.62
N PRO A 159 -14.11 -11.40 13.53
CA PRO A 159 -12.88 -12.08 13.14
C PRO A 159 -13.21 -13.26 12.24
N ARG A 160 -12.38 -13.48 11.21
CA ARG A 160 -12.47 -14.69 10.37
C ARG A 160 -12.19 -15.90 11.25
N THR A 161 -13.15 -16.80 11.37
CA THR A 161 -12.95 -18.09 12.03
C THR A 161 -11.82 -18.84 11.32
N LYS A 162 -10.74 -19.12 12.05
CA LYS A 162 -9.66 -19.99 11.58
C LYS A 162 -10.19 -21.43 11.63
N GLY A 163 -10.01 -22.19 10.55
CA GLY A 163 -10.24 -23.63 10.58
C GLY A 163 -9.19 -24.32 11.44
N LYS A 164 -9.51 -25.50 11.97
CA LYS A 164 -8.52 -26.33 12.67
C LYS A 164 -7.49 -26.87 11.67
N SER A 165 -6.28 -27.14 12.15
CA SER A 165 -5.23 -27.78 11.36
C SER A 165 -5.64 -29.22 11.01
N ARG A 166 -5.74 -29.53 9.72
CA ARG A 166 -6.33 -30.77 9.23
C ARG A 166 -5.28 -31.78 8.79
N ILE A 167 -5.24 -32.93 9.45
CA ILE A 167 -4.65 -34.16 8.90
C ILE A 167 -5.75 -34.89 8.10
N VAL A 168 -5.44 -35.37 6.90
CA VAL A 168 -6.44 -35.84 5.91
C VAL A 168 -6.62 -37.36 5.99
N THR A 169 -6.83 -37.87 7.21
CA THR A 169 -7.13 -39.29 7.49
C THR A 169 -8.14 -39.35 8.63
N ASP A 170 -9.40 -39.57 8.27
CA ASP A 170 -10.52 -40.07 9.08
C ASP A 170 -10.86 -39.38 10.41
N THR A 171 -11.91 -38.54 10.41
CA THR A 171 -12.76 -38.20 11.58
C THR A 171 -13.96 -37.32 11.16
N PRO A 172 -15.03 -37.14 11.98
CA PRO A 172 -16.33 -36.57 11.55
C PRO A 172 -16.33 -35.08 11.15
N GLU A 173 -15.19 -34.39 11.19
CA GLU A 173 -15.07 -33.00 10.75
C GLU A 173 -15.40 -32.82 9.26
N LYS A 174 -15.23 -33.88 8.43
CA LYS A 174 -15.61 -33.89 7.01
C LYS A 174 -17.10 -33.54 6.79
N LEU A 175 -18.01 -34.15 7.56
CA LEU A 175 -19.45 -33.91 7.45
C LEU A 175 -19.83 -32.48 7.84
N SER A 176 -19.18 -31.93 8.87
CA SER A 176 -19.39 -30.54 9.29
C SER A 176 -18.94 -29.54 8.21
N ILE A 177 -17.81 -29.80 7.55
CA ILE A 177 -17.32 -28.98 6.43
C ILE A 177 -18.28 -29.04 5.25
N GLU A 178 -18.79 -30.22 4.89
CA GLU A 178 -19.71 -30.42 3.76
C GLU A 178 -21.06 -29.73 4.00
N GLN A 179 -21.65 -29.89 5.18
CA GLN A 179 -22.87 -29.16 5.59
C GLN A 179 -22.65 -27.64 5.58
N ALA A 180 -21.51 -27.15 6.09
CA ALA A 180 -21.18 -25.73 6.06
C ALA A 180 -20.97 -25.19 4.63
N GLN A 181 -20.48 -26.01 3.70
CA GLN A 181 -20.41 -25.64 2.28
C GLN A 181 -21.81 -25.57 1.67
N MET A 182 -22.66 -26.56 1.91
CA MET A 182 -24.04 -26.61 1.40
C MET A 182 -24.89 -25.43 1.91
N GLU A 183 -24.83 -25.10 3.20
CA GLU A 183 -25.51 -23.93 3.77
C GLU A 183 -24.98 -22.61 3.19
N ASN A 184 -23.67 -22.49 2.94
CA ASN A 184 -23.13 -21.31 2.27
C ASN A 184 -23.58 -21.20 0.80
N GLN A 185 -23.74 -22.31 0.08
CA GLN A 185 -24.32 -22.31 -1.26
C GLN A 185 -25.80 -21.89 -1.23
N ARG A 186 -26.59 -22.44 -0.31
CA ARG A 186 -28.00 -22.06 -0.09
C ARG A 186 -28.15 -20.56 0.21
N ARG A 187 -27.33 -20.02 1.13
CA ARG A 187 -27.30 -18.57 1.46
C ARG A 187 -26.89 -17.70 0.27
N LYS A 188 -25.98 -18.16 -0.60
CA LYS A 188 -25.62 -17.46 -1.85
C LYS A 188 -26.79 -17.44 -2.85
N GLY A 189 -27.49 -18.57 -3.03
CA GLY A 189 -28.68 -18.66 -3.88
C GLY A 189 -29.81 -17.74 -3.40
N LEU A 190 -30.10 -17.75 -2.09
CA LEU A 190 -31.14 -16.91 -1.50
C LEU A 190 -30.84 -15.41 -1.64
N LYS A 191 -29.56 -15.00 -1.55
CA LYS A 191 -29.14 -13.62 -1.84
C LYS A 191 -29.36 -13.23 -3.30
N LYS A 192 -28.98 -14.09 -4.27
CA LYS A 192 -29.26 -13.84 -5.70
C LYS A 192 -30.74 -13.64 -5.96
N SER A 193 -31.61 -14.49 -5.40
CA SER A 193 -33.07 -14.38 -5.54
C SER A 193 -33.60 -13.03 -5.00
N LYS A 194 -33.10 -12.58 -3.84
CA LYS A 194 -33.47 -11.26 -3.28
C LYS A 194 -33.03 -10.09 -4.18
N THR A 195 -31.83 -10.13 -4.75
CA THR A 195 -31.36 -9.12 -5.71
C THR A 195 -32.21 -9.09 -6.97
N VAL A 196 -32.56 -10.25 -7.54
CA VAL A 196 -33.45 -10.33 -8.72
C VAL A 196 -34.83 -9.73 -8.41
N LYS A 197 -35.43 -10.07 -7.26
CA LYS A 197 -36.71 -9.48 -6.84
C LYS A 197 -36.64 -7.97 -6.64
N GLN A 198 -35.55 -7.44 -6.09
CA GLN A 198 -35.40 -6.00 -5.88
C GLN A 198 -35.19 -5.25 -7.21
N ASN A 199 -34.40 -5.80 -8.12
CA ASN A 199 -34.23 -5.23 -9.46
C ASN A 199 -35.57 -5.19 -10.24
N PHE A 200 -36.39 -6.23 -10.10
CA PHE A 200 -37.75 -6.26 -10.67
C PHE A 200 -38.66 -5.17 -10.08
N LEU A 201 -38.70 -5.03 -8.73
CA LEU A 201 -39.49 -3.96 -8.09
C LEU A 201 -39.03 -2.56 -8.51
N ASN A 202 -37.73 -2.36 -8.73
CA ASN A 202 -37.18 -1.07 -9.15
C ASN A 202 -37.55 -0.75 -10.61
N ALA A 203 -37.60 -1.74 -11.50
CA ALA A 203 -38.07 -1.57 -12.87
C ALA A 203 -39.55 -1.17 -12.92
N VAL A 204 -40.41 -1.89 -12.19
CA VAL A 204 -41.87 -1.61 -12.11
C VAL A 204 -42.18 -0.23 -11.50
N LYS A 205 -41.26 0.37 -10.73
CA LYS A 205 -41.40 1.73 -10.18
C LYS A 205 -40.85 2.84 -11.08
N GLY A 206 -40.22 2.52 -12.21
CA GLY A 206 -39.57 3.49 -13.10
C GLY A 206 -40.38 3.89 -14.33
N GLU A 207 -41.59 3.36 -14.50
CA GLU A 207 -42.43 3.53 -15.71
C GLU A 207 -43.73 4.33 -15.41
N GLY A 208 -43.65 5.34 -14.53
CA GLY A 208 -44.77 6.22 -14.16
C GLY A 208 -44.34 7.68 -14.04
#